data_AF-A0A6P2HAG0-F1
#
_entry.id   AF-A0A6P2HAG0-F1
#
_cell.length_a   1.000
_cell.length_b   1.000
_cell.length_c   1.000
_cell.angle_alpha   90.00
_cell.angle_beta   90.00
_cell.angle_gamma   90.00
#
_symmetry.space_group_name_H-M   'P 1'
#
loop_
_entity.id
_entity.type
_entity.pdbx_description
1 polymer ?
#
loop_
_entity_poly.entity_id
_entity_poly.type
_entity_poly.pdbx_seq_one_letter_code
_entity_poly.pdbx_strand_id
1 'polypeptide(L)'
;MQAVYADTLRWRDSGAPFGVAGIPLPQASRATDNRVAVEPDQTLSDMALATVRTLLDSSSHIDASTPDQIIVCTTSFEHDLALSCACRLHSELGSSRAPLAVGQLQGVSFLMALDIAVAMMAADIRLNTVAIVAAERWRRPFSRRIGALIDMSDGAAAVLIAKHPGPGWCVRGLTVRTPGIPPLASEREPAYLSTLADVISETCAIAGVQPANVDWVLPAPIDTRLAHETNTRCGLRPERVCHIRMDASGHFCAADTPARLDALLRSIDPSEGQHALVWSTGFQGQAGCSLLEFRGGGS
;
A
#
# COMPACT_ATOMS: atom_id res chain seq x y z
N MET A 1 -8.87 4.94 33.58
CA MET A 1 -10.00 4.02 33.29
C MET A 1 -9.39 2.73 32.78
N GLN A 2 -9.38 1.65 33.58
CA GLN A 2 -8.97 0.32 33.12
C GLN A 2 -10.23 -0.44 32.68
N ALA A 3 -10.37 -0.65 31.38
CA ALA A 3 -11.24 -1.69 30.86
C ALA A 3 -10.33 -2.85 30.44
N VAL A 4 -10.15 -3.82 31.34
CA VAL A 4 -9.55 -5.11 31.02
C VAL A 4 -10.68 -6.00 30.55
N TYR A 5 -10.81 -6.15 29.24
CA TYR A 5 -11.76 -7.05 28.62
C TYR A 5 -11.02 -8.35 28.31
N ALA A 6 -11.19 -9.37 29.16
CA ALA A 6 -10.67 -10.71 28.92
C ALA A 6 -11.77 -11.56 28.26
N ASP A 7 -11.47 -12.10 27.07
CA ASP A 7 -12.16 -13.23 26.41
C ASP A 7 -13.60 -13.09 25.87
N THR A 8 -13.85 -12.21 24.91
CA THR A 8 -15.11 -12.29 24.11
C THR A 8 -14.99 -12.07 22.60
N LEU A 9 -13.80 -11.86 22.04
CA LEU A 9 -13.56 -11.98 20.59
C LEU A 9 -12.58 -13.12 20.35
N ARG A 10 -13.08 -14.25 19.81
CA ARG A 10 -12.27 -15.44 19.52
C ARG A 10 -11.99 -15.55 18.03
N TRP A 11 -10.71 -15.47 17.68
CA TRP A 11 -10.13 -15.94 16.42
C TRP A 11 -8.95 -16.87 16.79
N ARG A 12 -8.92 -18.10 16.24
CA ARG A 12 -7.82 -19.10 16.38
C ARG A 12 -7.21 -19.41 15.01
N ASP A 13 -5.92 -19.81 14.89
CA ASP A 13 -5.18 -20.70 15.80
C ASP A 13 -3.76 -20.24 16.24
N SER A 14 -3.44 -20.59 17.50
CA SER A 14 -2.14 -20.73 18.19
C SER A 14 -1.21 -19.53 18.50
N GLY A 15 -1.27 -19.05 19.76
CA GLY A 15 -0.31 -19.32 20.84
C GLY A 15 1.17 -18.88 20.74
N ALA A 16 1.53 -17.75 21.35
CA ALA A 16 2.86 -17.50 21.96
C ALA A 16 2.80 -16.37 23.02
N PRO A 17 3.59 -16.41 24.11
CA PRO A 17 3.60 -15.38 25.16
C PRO A 17 4.51 -14.18 24.83
N PHE A 18 4.24 -13.05 25.48
CA PHE A 18 4.82 -11.72 25.20
C PHE A 18 6.24 -11.50 25.76
N GLY A 19 7.11 -10.96 24.89
CA GLY A 19 8.15 -9.95 25.19
C GLY A 19 9.48 -10.44 25.77
N VAL A 20 10.60 -10.01 25.17
CA VAL A 20 11.69 -9.20 25.76
C VAL A 20 12.56 -8.59 24.63
N ALA A 21 13.06 -7.38 24.89
CA ALA A 21 13.84 -6.45 24.07
C ALA A 21 15.16 -6.98 23.44
N GLY A 22 15.59 -6.28 22.38
CA GLY A 22 16.99 -6.25 21.94
C GLY A 22 17.22 -6.67 20.49
N ILE A 23 16.76 -5.88 19.51
CA ILE A 23 17.26 -5.96 18.13
C ILE A 23 18.40 -4.93 18.01
N PRO A 24 19.64 -5.33 17.70
CA PRO A 24 20.70 -4.36 17.40
C PRO A 24 20.34 -3.61 16.12
N LEU A 25 20.40 -2.27 16.15
CA LEU A 25 20.33 -1.46 14.94
C LEU A 25 21.51 -1.84 14.02
N PRO A 26 21.27 -2.14 12.73
CA PRO A 26 22.35 -2.40 11.79
C PRO A 26 23.31 -1.22 11.74
N GLN A 27 24.61 -1.50 11.77
CA GLN A 27 25.65 -0.47 11.65
C GLN A 27 25.49 0.29 10.33
N ALA A 28 25.46 1.61 10.44
CA ALA A 28 25.44 2.52 9.32
C ALA A 28 26.70 2.32 8.47
N SER A 29 26.54 2.07 7.17
CA SER A 29 27.63 2.19 6.20
C SER A 29 27.13 2.82 4.89
N ARG A 30 28.02 3.64 4.32
CA ARG A 30 28.00 4.45 3.08
C ARG A 30 26.69 5.11 2.68
N ALA A 31 26.71 6.45 2.75
CA ALA A 31 25.70 7.32 2.19
C ALA A 31 25.56 7.10 0.68
N THR A 32 24.35 6.76 0.24
CA THR A 32 23.85 7.03 -1.10
C THR A 32 23.70 8.54 -1.26
N ASP A 33 24.23 9.10 -2.35
CA ASP A 33 24.17 10.52 -2.71
C ASP A 33 22.78 10.93 -3.25
N ASN A 34 21.73 10.21 -2.85
CA ASN A 34 20.40 10.38 -3.38
C ASN A 34 19.71 11.56 -2.71
N ARG A 35 19.37 12.57 -3.52
CA ARG A 35 18.53 13.71 -3.11
C ARG A 35 17.11 13.17 -2.87
N VAL A 36 16.75 12.92 -1.61
CA VAL A 36 15.36 12.57 -1.24
C VAL A 36 14.45 13.78 -1.37
N ALA A 37 13.18 13.55 -1.71
CA ALA A 37 12.17 14.60 -1.68
C ALA A 37 11.81 14.94 -0.23
N VAL A 38 11.86 16.24 0.08
CA VAL A 38 11.57 16.79 1.41
C VAL A 38 10.57 17.91 1.22
N GLU A 39 9.42 17.80 1.88
CA GLU A 39 8.36 18.81 1.81
C GLU A 39 8.62 19.92 2.85
N PRO A 40 8.93 21.15 2.43
CA PRO A 40 9.27 22.23 3.35
C PRO A 40 8.06 22.72 4.16
N ASP A 41 6.90 22.85 3.55
CA ASP A 41 5.84 23.70 4.07
C ASP A 41 4.60 22.89 4.46
N GLN A 42 4.13 22.02 3.57
CA GLN A 42 2.84 21.32 3.72
C GLN A 42 2.85 20.20 4.74
N THR A 43 1.97 20.23 5.75
CA THR A 43 1.77 19.11 6.71
C THR A 43 1.39 17.81 5.98
N LEU A 44 1.49 16.68 6.69
CA LEU A 44 1.09 15.37 6.16
C LEU A 44 -0.36 15.45 5.63
N SER A 45 -1.26 16.01 6.43
CA SER A 45 -2.64 16.27 6.02
C SER A 45 -2.79 17.29 4.89
N ASP A 46 -1.94 18.31 4.78
CA ASP A 46 -2.01 19.27 3.66
C ASP A 46 -1.70 18.56 2.35
N MET A 47 -0.62 17.75 2.31
CA MET A 47 -0.28 16.95 1.13
C MET A 47 -1.39 15.95 0.78
N ALA A 48 -1.90 15.23 1.78
CA ALA A 48 -2.99 14.28 1.60
C ALA A 48 -4.27 14.95 1.06
N LEU A 49 -4.65 16.10 1.61
CA LEU A 49 -5.83 16.86 1.21
C LEU A 49 -5.70 17.45 -0.20
N ALA A 50 -4.52 17.99 -0.54
CA ALA A 50 -4.25 18.48 -1.89
C ALA A 50 -4.35 17.36 -2.91
N THR A 51 -3.74 16.20 -2.62
CA THR A 51 -3.71 15.03 -3.52
C THR A 51 -5.11 14.49 -3.79
N VAL A 52 -5.93 14.32 -2.74
CA VAL A 52 -7.30 13.80 -2.93
C VAL A 52 -8.21 14.82 -3.62
N ARG A 53 -8.03 16.13 -3.41
CA ARG A 53 -8.76 17.16 -4.17
C ARG A 53 -8.42 17.07 -5.66
N THR A 54 -7.14 16.99 -6.01
CA THR A 54 -6.71 16.81 -7.41
C THR A 54 -7.28 15.53 -8.04
N LEU A 55 -7.33 14.43 -7.28
CA LEU A 55 -7.95 13.18 -7.74
C LEU A 55 -9.45 13.36 -8.02
N LEU A 56 -10.18 14.04 -7.13
CA LEU A 56 -11.62 14.27 -7.31
C LEU A 56 -11.89 15.22 -8.48
N ASP A 57 -11.10 16.28 -8.62
CA ASP A 57 -11.21 17.26 -9.72
C ASP A 57 -10.94 16.63 -11.10
N SER A 58 -10.10 15.60 -11.16
CA SER A 58 -9.77 14.88 -12.41
C SER A 58 -10.71 13.70 -12.71
N SER A 59 -11.56 13.31 -11.75
CA SER A 59 -12.46 12.17 -11.88
C SER A 59 -13.78 12.58 -12.56
N SER A 60 -13.77 12.66 -13.90
CA SER A 60 -14.94 13.08 -14.71
C SER A 60 -16.13 12.11 -14.68
N HIS A 61 -15.95 10.88 -14.20
CA HIS A 61 -16.94 9.79 -14.27
C HIS A 61 -17.76 9.60 -12.99
N ILE A 62 -17.61 10.45 -11.99
CA ILE A 62 -18.27 10.29 -10.69
C ILE A 62 -19.04 11.58 -10.37
N ASP A 63 -20.37 11.47 -10.31
CA ASP A 63 -21.29 12.59 -10.01
C ASP A 63 -21.12 13.16 -8.59
N ALA A 64 -20.44 12.42 -7.70
CA ALA A 64 -20.24 12.83 -6.32
C ALA A 64 -18.96 13.68 -6.18
N SER A 65 -19.11 14.92 -5.72
CA SER A 65 -18.00 15.80 -5.34
C SER A 65 -17.21 15.29 -4.13
N THR A 66 -17.75 14.31 -3.39
CA THR A 66 -17.14 13.74 -2.18
C THR A 66 -17.22 12.21 -2.20
N PRO A 67 -16.15 11.51 -1.82
CA PRO A 67 -16.18 10.05 -1.71
C PRO A 67 -17.03 9.62 -0.52
N ASP A 68 -17.73 8.51 -0.69
CA ASP A 68 -18.59 7.91 0.34
C ASP A 68 -17.78 7.53 1.60
N GLN A 69 -16.54 7.07 1.42
CA GLN A 69 -15.62 6.68 2.48
C GLN A 69 -14.20 7.16 2.17
N ILE A 70 -13.49 7.55 3.23
CA ILE A 70 -12.06 7.91 3.17
C ILE A 70 -11.28 6.92 4.03
N ILE A 71 -10.20 6.37 3.46
CA ILE A 71 -9.21 5.56 4.18
C ILE A 71 -7.84 6.21 3.99
N VAL A 72 -7.16 6.55 5.09
CA VAL A 72 -5.84 7.16 5.05
C VAL A 72 -4.75 6.14 5.40
N CYS A 73 -3.69 6.08 4.59
CA CYS A 73 -2.53 5.22 4.82
C CYS A 73 -1.30 6.04 5.18
N THR A 74 -0.77 5.88 6.40
CA THR A 74 0.41 6.65 6.84
C THR A 74 1.33 5.80 7.73
N THR A 75 2.63 5.91 7.52
CA THR A 75 3.64 5.31 8.42
C THR A 75 4.23 6.36 9.34
N SER A 76 4.50 7.54 8.78
CA SER A 76 4.92 8.74 9.50
C SER A 76 3.75 9.38 10.25
N PHE A 77 4.11 10.26 11.18
CA PHE A 77 3.17 10.94 12.07
C PHE A 77 2.88 12.37 11.62
N GLU A 78 1.74 12.88 12.07
CA GLU A 78 1.47 14.31 12.03
C GLU A 78 2.49 15.11 12.83
N HIS A 79 2.52 16.42 12.55
CA HIS A 79 3.32 17.36 13.33
C HIS A 79 2.87 17.46 14.80
N ASP A 80 1.59 17.22 15.06
CA ASP A 80 1.00 17.03 16.37
C ASP A 80 0.37 15.63 16.42
N LEU A 81 0.82 14.81 17.37
CA LEU A 81 0.38 13.41 17.54
C LEU A 81 -1.09 13.27 17.96
N ALA A 82 -1.71 14.34 18.45
CA ALA A 82 -3.14 14.37 18.74
C ALA A 82 -4.00 14.53 17.48
N LEU A 83 -3.40 14.92 16.35
CA LEU A 83 -4.11 15.08 15.09
C LEU A 83 -4.19 13.77 14.31
N SER A 84 -5.34 13.56 13.68
CA SER A 84 -5.57 12.47 12.75
C SER A 84 -5.78 13.03 11.35
N CYS A 85 -4.92 12.61 10.42
CA CYS A 85 -5.04 12.97 9.02
C CYS A 85 -6.40 12.52 8.44
N ALA A 86 -6.85 11.33 8.81
CA ALA A 86 -8.15 10.80 8.39
C ALA A 86 -9.32 11.68 8.89
N CYS A 87 -9.27 12.12 10.14
CA CYS A 87 -10.29 13.02 10.70
C CYS A 87 -10.27 14.41 10.04
N ARG A 88 -9.07 14.93 9.74
CA ARG A 88 -8.94 16.22 9.05
C ARG A 88 -9.49 16.14 7.62
N LEU A 89 -9.13 15.12 6.85
CA LEU A 89 -9.67 14.91 5.50
C LEU A 89 -11.20 14.76 5.52
N HIS A 90 -11.74 13.99 6.47
CA HIS A 90 -13.18 13.86 6.64
C HIS A 90 -13.87 15.22 6.86
N SER A 91 -13.35 16.05 7.76
CA SER A 91 -13.89 17.38 8.04
C SER A 91 -13.77 18.33 6.83
N GLU A 92 -12.63 18.33 6.16
CA GLU A 92 -12.31 19.25 5.06
C GLU A 92 -12.99 18.90 3.73
N LEU A 93 -13.31 17.61 3.53
CA LEU A 93 -14.04 17.12 2.36
C LEU A 93 -15.54 17.02 2.62
N GLY A 94 -16.01 17.17 3.86
CA GLY A 94 -17.43 16.99 4.20
C GLY A 94 -17.93 15.58 3.94
N SER A 95 -17.10 14.56 4.19
CA SER A 95 -17.50 13.16 4.00
C SER A 95 -18.61 12.77 4.99
N SER A 96 -19.56 11.95 4.55
CA SER A 96 -20.72 11.56 5.36
C SER A 96 -20.45 10.37 6.29
N ARG A 97 -19.38 9.61 6.05
CA ARG A 97 -19.01 8.43 6.83
C ARG A 97 -17.75 8.69 7.66
N ALA A 98 -17.69 8.04 8.82
CA ALA A 98 -16.53 8.11 9.71
C ALA A 98 -15.27 7.65 8.97
N PRO A 99 -14.16 8.40 9.04
CA PRO A 99 -12.94 8.04 8.32
C PRO A 99 -12.21 6.87 9.00
N LEU A 100 -11.41 6.13 8.23
CA LEU A 100 -10.50 5.10 8.75
C LEU A 100 -9.06 5.44 8.44
N ALA A 101 -8.15 4.92 9.26
CA ALA A 101 -6.71 4.99 9.02
C ALA A 101 -6.11 3.58 9.07
N VAL A 102 -5.25 3.27 8.11
CA VAL A 102 -4.45 2.04 8.06
C VAL A 102 -2.99 2.46 8.12
N GLY A 103 -2.39 2.37 9.30
CA GLY A 103 -1.01 2.78 9.51
C GLY A 103 -0.09 1.63 9.88
N GLN A 104 1.22 1.91 9.87
CA GLN A 104 2.27 1.05 10.43
C GLN A 104 2.50 -0.31 9.72
N LEU A 105 1.86 -0.55 8.57
CA LEU A 105 2.18 -1.68 7.67
C LEU A 105 3.11 -1.27 6.52
N GLN A 106 3.65 -0.04 6.57
CA GLN A 106 4.57 0.51 5.57
C GLN A 106 4.01 0.40 4.15
N GLY A 107 4.80 -0.13 3.20
CA GLY A 107 4.40 -0.32 1.80
C GLY A 107 3.19 -1.25 1.62
N VAL A 108 2.81 -2.04 2.63
CA VAL A 108 1.62 -2.91 2.60
C VAL A 108 0.36 -2.17 3.04
N SER A 109 0.47 -0.99 3.67
CA SER A 109 -0.68 -0.23 4.18
C SER A 109 -1.74 0.05 3.10
N PHE A 110 -1.31 0.39 1.89
CA PHE A 110 -2.21 0.60 0.76
C PHE A 110 -2.98 -0.68 0.38
N LEU A 111 -2.31 -1.83 0.33
CA LEU A 111 -2.94 -3.11 -0.03
C LEU A 111 -3.90 -3.60 1.06
N MET A 112 -3.58 -3.35 2.33
CA MET A 112 -4.49 -3.58 3.45
C MET A 112 -5.71 -2.63 3.39
N ALA A 113 -5.51 -1.36 3.06
CA ALA A 113 -6.61 -0.42 2.86
C ALA A 113 -7.50 -0.81 1.67
N LEU A 114 -6.92 -1.35 0.60
CA LEU A 114 -7.66 -1.89 -0.53
C LEU A 114 -8.53 -3.09 -0.12
N ASP A 115 -7.99 -3.98 0.73
CA ASP A 115 -8.71 -5.15 1.23
C ASP A 115 -9.91 -4.74 2.09
N ILE A 116 -9.67 -3.82 3.03
CA ILE A 116 -10.72 -3.21 3.84
C ILE A 116 -11.77 -2.52 2.96
N ALA A 117 -11.35 -1.74 1.97
CA ALA A 117 -12.27 -1.03 1.07
C ALA A 117 -13.16 -2.01 0.29
N VAL A 118 -12.58 -3.04 -0.33
CA VAL A 118 -13.33 -4.06 -1.08
C VAL A 118 -14.30 -4.81 -0.17
N ALA A 119 -13.86 -5.20 1.03
CA ALA A 119 -14.72 -5.87 2.01
C ALA A 119 -15.89 -4.96 2.47
N MET A 120 -15.62 -3.69 2.78
CA MET A 120 -16.65 -2.71 3.13
C MET A 120 -17.65 -2.49 1.98
N MET A 121 -17.16 -2.36 0.74
CA MET A 121 -17.99 -2.17 -0.44
C MET A 121 -18.83 -3.40 -0.76
N ALA A 122 -18.31 -4.62 -0.51
CA ALA A 122 -19.08 -5.84 -0.64
C ALA A 122 -20.18 -5.96 0.42
N ALA A 123 -19.91 -5.50 1.64
CA ALA A 123 -20.85 -5.60 2.77
C ALA A 123 -21.94 -4.51 2.77
N ASP A 124 -21.62 -3.27 2.38
CA ASP A 124 -22.59 -2.16 2.32
C ASP A 124 -22.88 -1.76 0.87
N ILE A 125 -24.09 -2.07 0.41
CA ILE A 125 -24.53 -1.73 -0.95
C ILE A 125 -24.60 -0.22 -1.19
N ARG A 126 -24.69 0.60 -0.14
CA ARG A 126 -24.72 2.07 -0.25
C ARG A 126 -23.32 2.67 -0.34
N LEU A 127 -22.26 1.88 -0.15
CA LEU A 127 -20.88 2.33 -0.29
C LEU A 127 -20.44 2.12 -1.74
N ASN A 128 -20.45 3.21 -2.53
CA ASN A 128 -20.14 3.18 -3.95
C ASN A 128 -18.74 3.70 -4.25
N THR A 129 -18.23 4.65 -3.47
CA THR A 129 -16.92 5.26 -3.71
C THR A 129 -16.02 5.27 -2.47
N VAL A 130 -14.78 4.78 -2.60
CA VAL A 130 -13.80 4.81 -1.52
C VAL A 130 -12.54 5.49 -2.02
N ALA A 131 -12.15 6.58 -1.35
CA ALA A 131 -10.86 7.22 -1.59
C ALA A 131 -9.84 6.65 -0.60
N ILE A 132 -8.80 6.01 -1.12
CA ILE A 132 -7.62 5.62 -0.35
C ILE A 132 -6.55 6.67 -0.57
N VAL A 133 -6.10 7.34 0.49
CA VAL A 133 -5.10 8.40 0.45
C VAL A 133 -3.88 7.97 1.25
N ALA A 134 -2.76 7.74 0.59
CA ALA A 134 -1.49 7.45 1.23
C ALA A 134 -0.63 8.69 1.31
N ALA A 135 -0.03 8.96 2.47
CA ALA A 135 0.84 10.12 2.66
C ALA A 135 1.99 9.82 3.62
N GLU A 136 3.14 10.42 3.37
CA GLU A 136 4.32 10.35 4.24
C GLU A 136 4.97 11.71 4.40
N ARG A 137 5.28 12.09 5.65
CA ARG A 137 6.07 13.27 6.01
C ARG A 137 7.04 12.93 7.13
N TRP A 138 8.30 12.68 6.79
CA TRP A 138 9.34 12.31 7.75
C TRP A 138 10.02 13.55 8.35
N ARG A 139 9.58 13.92 9.56
CA ARG A 139 10.15 15.07 10.28
C ARG A 139 11.31 14.68 11.19
N ARG A 140 12.21 15.63 11.45
CA ARG A 140 13.17 15.52 12.55
C ARG A 140 12.41 15.41 13.89
N PRO A 141 12.89 14.64 14.88
CA PRO A 141 14.21 14.00 14.95
C PRO A 141 14.29 12.60 14.32
N PHE A 142 13.24 12.10 13.66
CA PHE A 142 13.24 10.75 13.08
C PHE A 142 14.23 10.64 11.90
N SER A 143 14.98 9.55 11.86
CA SER A 143 15.86 9.23 10.74
C SER A 143 15.02 8.92 9.50
N ARG A 144 15.35 9.56 8.37
CA ARG A 144 14.83 9.18 7.05
C ARG A 144 15.46 7.90 6.52
N ARG A 145 16.64 7.53 7.03
CA ARG A 145 17.35 6.33 6.59
C ARG A 145 16.90 5.13 7.40
N ILE A 146 16.49 4.08 6.71
CA ILE A 146 16.16 2.77 7.26
C ILE A 146 17.12 1.73 6.66
N GLY A 147 17.97 1.17 7.51
CA GLY A 147 19.02 0.26 7.06
C GLY A 147 19.99 0.91 6.07
N ALA A 148 20.57 0.11 5.17
CA ALA A 148 21.58 0.57 4.21
C ALA A 148 21.01 0.98 2.84
N LEU A 149 19.75 0.65 2.55
CA LEU A 149 19.20 0.74 1.19
C LEU A 149 18.05 1.73 1.04
N ILE A 150 17.41 2.15 2.14
CA ILE A 150 16.12 2.84 2.09
C ILE A 150 16.27 4.25 2.68
N ASP A 151 16.14 5.26 1.81
CA ASP A 151 16.04 6.67 2.21
C ASP A 151 14.58 7.17 2.00
N MET A 152 13.93 7.56 3.08
CA MET A 152 12.52 7.97 3.10
C MET A 152 12.32 9.41 2.60
N SER A 153 11.31 9.55 1.75
CA SER A 153 10.89 10.81 1.13
C SER A 153 9.51 11.22 1.60
N ASP A 154 9.20 12.51 1.45
CA ASP A 154 7.89 13.06 1.72
C ASP A 154 7.05 13.08 0.43
N GLY A 155 5.77 12.72 0.54
CA GLY A 155 4.86 12.73 -0.60
C GLY A 155 3.51 12.10 -0.27
N ALA A 156 2.57 12.23 -1.20
CA ALA A 156 1.24 11.64 -1.09
C ALA A 156 0.74 11.14 -2.45
N ALA A 157 -0.13 10.14 -2.41
CA ALA A 157 -0.80 9.56 -3.56
C ALA A 157 -2.20 9.08 -3.16
N ALA A 158 -3.16 9.16 -4.08
CA ALA A 158 -4.53 8.76 -3.80
C ALA A 158 -5.11 7.92 -4.93
N VAL A 159 -5.98 6.98 -4.57
CA VAL A 159 -6.72 6.12 -5.50
C VAL A 159 -8.20 6.19 -5.14
N LEU A 160 -9.03 6.34 -6.16
CA LEU A 160 -10.49 6.31 -6.03
C LEU A 160 -11.01 4.98 -6.55
N ILE A 161 -11.66 4.23 -5.68
CA ILE A 161 -12.33 2.98 -6.01
C ILE A 161 -13.81 3.29 -6.17
N ALA A 162 -14.40 2.89 -7.29
CA ALA A 162 -15.82 3.11 -7.55
C ALA A 162 -16.49 1.80 -7.99
N LYS A 163 -17.72 1.56 -7.51
CA LYS A 163 -18.62 0.60 -8.14
C LYS A 163 -19.13 1.22 -9.44
N HIS A 164 -18.52 0.86 -10.56
CA HIS A 164 -18.89 1.40 -11.85
C HIS A 164 -18.89 0.31 -12.94
N PRO A 165 -19.91 0.24 -13.82
CA PRO A 165 -19.99 -0.77 -14.86
C PRO A 165 -19.18 -0.44 -16.13
N GLY A 166 -18.64 0.77 -16.23
CA GLY A 166 -17.83 1.21 -17.37
C GLY A 166 -16.38 0.72 -17.34
N PRO A 167 -15.57 1.12 -18.34
CA PRO A 167 -14.21 0.63 -18.49
C PRO A 167 -13.33 1.04 -17.31
N GLY A 168 -12.43 0.15 -16.89
CA GLY A 168 -11.51 0.40 -15.79
C GLY A 168 -10.76 -0.84 -15.31
N TRP A 169 -9.82 -0.60 -14.40
CA TRP A 169 -9.08 -1.65 -13.72
C TRP A 169 -9.88 -2.18 -12.53
N CYS A 170 -10.16 -3.47 -12.51
CA CYS A 170 -10.90 -4.16 -11.47
C CYS A 170 -9.97 -5.01 -10.62
N VAL A 171 -10.16 -5.00 -9.30
CA VAL A 171 -9.46 -5.93 -8.39
C VAL A 171 -10.00 -7.34 -8.62
N ARG A 172 -9.15 -8.27 -9.08
CA ARG A 172 -9.50 -9.68 -9.33
C ARG A 172 -8.97 -10.63 -8.27
N GLY A 173 -7.84 -10.29 -7.67
CA GLY A 173 -7.28 -11.02 -6.54
C GLY A 173 -6.59 -10.06 -5.60
N LEU A 174 -6.67 -10.34 -4.30
CA LEU A 174 -6.01 -9.55 -3.28
C LEU A 174 -5.71 -10.46 -2.09
N THR A 175 -4.45 -10.46 -1.65
CA THR A 175 -4.00 -11.20 -0.48
C THR A 175 -3.09 -10.30 0.33
N VAL A 176 -3.35 -10.22 1.63
CA VAL A 176 -2.47 -9.53 2.60
C VAL A 176 -2.16 -10.49 3.74
N ARG A 177 -0.89 -10.55 4.13
CA ARG A 177 -0.40 -11.38 5.25
C ARG A 177 0.36 -10.52 6.23
N THR A 178 0.02 -10.71 7.50
CA THR A 178 0.62 -10.03 8.64
C THR A 178 1.27 -11.04 9.58
N PRO A 179 2.36 -11.71 9.15
CA PRO A 179 2.97 -12.75 9.96
C PRO A 179 3.48 -12.17 11.29
N GLY A 180 3.36 -12.98 12.34
CA GLY A 180 4.07 -12.73 13.58
C GLY A 180 5.57 -12.98 13.41
N ILE A 181 6.40 -12.27 14.16
CA ILE A 181 7.83 -12.55 14.21
C ILE A 181 8.04 -13.92 14.88
N PRO A 182 8.65 -14.92 14.22
CA PRO A 182 9.04 -16.14 14.90
C PRO A 182 10.14 -15.80 15.93
N PRO A 183 10.06 -16.29 17.18
CA PRO A 183 11.17 -16.18 18.12
C PRO A 183 12.35 -16.96 17.53
N LEU A 184 13.38 -16.25 17.07
CA LEU A 184 14.53 -16.77 16.32
C LEU A 184 14.19 -17.41 14.95
N ALA A 185 13.83 -16.62 13.94
CA ALA A 185 14.04 -17.06 12.55
C ALA A 185 15.46 -16.68 12.10
N SER A 186 16.23 -17.71 11.79
CA SER A 186 17.64 -17.70 11.40
C SER A 186 17.93 -16.81 10.19
N GLU A 187 19.11 -16.20 10.20
CA GLU A 187 19.76 -15.35 9.19
C GLU A 187 19.89 -15.93 7.75
N ARG A 188 19.27 -17.08 7.44
CA ARG A 188 19.56 -17.87 6.22
C ARG A 188 18.57 -17.74 5.08
N GLU A 189 17.32 -17.35 5.36
CA GLU A 189 16.37 -16.93 4.34
C GLU A 189 15.59 -15.78 4.95
N PRO A 190 15.52 -14.61 4.31
CA PRO A 190 14.70 -13.57 4.85
C PRO A 190 13.26 -14.07 4.89
N ALA A 191 12.65 -14.16 6.08
CA ALA A 191 11.28 -14.65 6.28
C ALA A 191 10.22 -13.94 5.40
N TYR A 192 10.59 -12.84 4.75
CA TYR A 192 9.76 -12.16 3.76
C TYR A 192 9.71 -12.86 2.39
N LEU A 193 10.72 -13.62 1.94
CA LEU A 193 10.73 -14.20 0.58
C LEU A 193 9.67 -15.30 0.39
N SER A 194 9.57 -16.23 1.33
CA SER A 194 8.54 -17.26 1.31
C SER A 194 7.15 -16.64 1.43
N THR A 195 6.97 -15.73 2.39
CA THR A 195 5.70 -15.02 2.59
C THR A 195 5.28 -14.24 1.34
N LEU A 196 6.22 -13.57 0.68
CA LEU A 196 5.97 -12.86 -0.60
C LEU A 196 5.56 -13.83 -1.71
N ALA A 197 6.26 -14.97 -1.83
CA ALA A 197 5.91 -15.98 -2.82
C ALA A 197 4.50 -16.55 -2.57
N ASP A 198 4.17 -16.82 -1.31
CA ASP A 198 2.85 -17.34 -0.91
C ASP A 198 1.75 -16.33 -1.25
N VAL A 199 1.90 -15.05 -0.89
CA VAL A 199 0.86 -14.04 -1.21
C VAL A 199 0.70 -13.81 -2.71
N ILE A 200 1.79 -13.86 -3.49
CA ILE A 200 1.72 -13.72 -4.95
C ILE A 200 1.00 -14.94 -5.55
N SER A 201 1.39 -16.15 -5.14
CA SER A 201 0.78 -17.38 -5.62
C SER A 201 -0.71 -17.45 -5.26
N GLU A 202 -1.07 -17.11 -4.02
CA GLU A 202 -2.46 -17.10 -3.54
C GLU A 202 -3.29 -16.04 -4.28
N THR A 203 -2.77 -14.82 -4.45
CA THR A 203 -3.45 -13.76 -5.22
C THR A 203 -3.71 -14.19 -6.67
N CYS A 204 -2.73 -14.79 -7.33
CA CYS A 204 -2.89 -15.35 -8.68
C CYS A 204 -3.94 -16.47 -8.72
N ALA A 205 -3.96 -17.35 -7.72
CA ALA A 205 -4.93 -18.43 -7.61
C ALA A 205 -6.36 -17.90 -7.39
N ILE A 206 -6.55 -16.91 -6.50
CA ILE A 206 -7.84 -16.23 -6.28
C ILE A 206 -8.35 -15.60 -7.59
N ALA A 207 -7.45 -14.97 -8.35
CA ALA A 207 -7.80 -14.36 -9.62
C ALA A 207 -8.02 -15.38 -10.76
N GLY A 208 -7.58 -16.63 -10.61
CA GLY A 208 -7.60 -17.64 -11.69
C GLY A 208 -6.59 -17.36 -12.80
N VAL A 209 -5.51 -16.61 -12.51
CA VAL A 209 -4.50 -16.18 -13.49
C VAL A 209 -3.18 -16.87 -13.22
N GLN A 210 -2.58 -17.47 -14.25
CA GLN A 210 -1.23 -18.00 -14.14
C GLN A 210 -0.21 -16.86 -14.04
N PRO A 211 0.80 -16.91 -13.15
CA PRO A 211 1.79 -15.84 -13.01
C PRO A 211 2.47 -15.44 -14.33
N ALA A 212 2.70 -16.40 -15.23
CA ALA A 212 3.28 -16.15 -16.56
C ALA A 212 2.37 -15.29 -17.47
N ASN A 213 1.06 -15.24 -17.21
CA ASN A 213 0.07 -14.49 -17.98
C ASN A 213 -0.16 -13.07 -17.45
N VAL A 214 0.59 -12.64 -16.42
CA VAL A 214 0.56 -11.26 -15.96
C VAL A 214 1.27 -10.37 -16.97
N ASP A 215 0.63 -9.27 -17.39
CA ASP A 215 1.16 -8.35 -18.41
C ASP A 215 2.06 -7.26 -17.81
N TRP A 216 1.76 -6.83 -16.60
CA TRP A 216 2.50 -5.77 -15.90
C TRP A 216 2.77 -6.17 -14.45
N VAL A 217 4.03 -6.14 -14.03
CA VAL A 217 4.44 -6.48 -12.66
C VAL A 217 5.06 -5.25 -12.01
N LEU A 218 4.45 -4.78 -10.93
CA LEU A 218 4.92 -3.65 -10.15
C LEU A 218 5.40 -4.14 -8.77
N PRO A 219 6.70 -4.45 -8.63
CA PRO A 219 7.28 -4.90 -7.36
C PRO A 219 7.49 -3.74 -6.39
N ALA A 220 7.61 -4.00 -5.08
CA ALA A 220 8.00 -2.98 -4.11
C ALA A 220 9.32 -2.29 -4.53
N PRO A 221 9.44 -0.95 -4.46
CA PRO A 221 10.63 -0.26 -4.94
C PRO A 221 11.72 -0.26 -3.87
N ILE A 222 12.07 -1.41 -3.28
CA ILE A 222 12.97 -1.49 -2.10
C ILE A 222 14.38 -1.90 -2.51
N ASP A 223 14.51 -3.10 -3.08
CA ASP A 223 15.77 -3.68 -3.54
C ASP A 223 15.51 -4.41 -4.85
N THR A 224 16.27 -4.08 -5.90
CA THR A 224 16.08 -4.65 -7.25
C THR A 224 16.46 -6.14 -7.33
N ARG A 225 17.41 -6.60 -6.50
CA ARG A 225 17.77 -8.02 -6.38
C ARG A 225 16.65 -8.80 -5.71
N LEU A 226 16.11 -8.27 -4.61
CA LEU A 226 14.94 -8.85 -3.94
C LEU A 226 13.76 -8.93 -4.91
N ALA A 227 13.47 -7.84 -5.62
CA ALA A 227 12.38 -7.82 -6.59
C ALA A 227 12.59 -8.87 -7.70
N HIS A 228 13.80 -8.98 -8.22
CA HIS A 228 14.14 -9.97 -9.25
C HIS A 228 14.01 -11.41 -8.73
N GLU A 229 14.53 -11.69 -7.53
CA GLU A 229 14.46 -13.01 -6.90
C GLU A 229 13.02 -13.45 -6.62
N THR A 230 12.23 -12.57 -5.99
CA THR A 230 10.80 -12.81 -5.71
C THR A 230 10.03 -13.07 -7.01
N ASN A 231 10.19 -12.21 -8.03
CA ASN A 231 9.48 -12.35 -9.29
C ASN A 231 9.84 -13.66 -10.01
N THR A 232 11.13 -13.99 -10.07
CA THR A 232 11.61 -15.22 -10.70
C THR A 232 11.07 -16.45 -9.98
N ARG A 233 11.11 -16.46 -8.64
CA ARG A 233 10.58 -17.55 -7.81
C ARG A 233 9.08 -17.77 -8.03
N CYS A 234 8.33 -16.70 -8.29
CA CYS A 234 6.88 -16.76 -8.53
C CYS A 234 6.51 -17.05 -9.99
N GLY A 235 7.48 -17.24 -10.89
CA GLY A 235 7.22 -17.44 -12.32
C GLY A 235 6.70 -16.19 -13.04
N LEU A 236 6.90 -15.00 -12.48
CA LEU A 236 6.59 -13.73 -13.12
C LEU A 236 7.67 -13.42 -14.16
N ARG A 237 7.27 -13.03 -15.37
CA ARG A 237 8.21 -12.82 -16.49
C ARG A 237 9.03 -11.55 -16.26
N PRO A 238 10.38 -11.61 -16.27
CA PRO A 238 11.23 -10.43 -16.04
C PRO A 238 10.97 -9.28 -17.02
N GLU A 239 10.61 -9.60 -18.26
CA GLU A 239 10.24 -8.63 -19.31
C GLU A 239 8.95 -7.86 -19.04
N ARG A 240 8.13 -8.31 -18.07
CA ARG A 240 6.89 -7.64 -17.64
C ARG A 240 7.06 -6.80 -16.39
N VAL A 241 8.28 -6.72 -15.83
CA VAL A 241 8.57 -5.94 -14.63
C VAL A 241 8.70 -4.46 -14.96
N CYS A 242 7.81 -3.66 -14.38
CA CYS A 242 7.75 -2.22 -14.59
C CYS A 242 8.69 -1.49 -13.61
N HIS A 243 9.81 -1.00 -14.14
CA HIS A 243 10.71 -0.10 -13.43
C HIS A 243 10.28 1.36 -13.63
N ILE A 244 9.25 1.78 -12.90
CA ILE A 244 8.79 3.16 -12.91
C ILE A 244 9.79 4.03 -12.14
N ARG A 245 10.39 5.01 -12.83
CA ARG A 245 11.15 6.09 -12.19
C ARG A 245 10.18 7.21 -11.84
N MET A 246 10.07 7.53 -10.56
CA MET A 246 9.36 8.72 -10.11
C MET A 246 10.25 9.95 -10.27
N ASP A 247 9.66 11.11 -10.57
CA ASP A 247 10.39 12.39 -10.67
C ASP A 247 11.07 12.76 -9.36
N ALA A 248 10.44 12.38 -8.25
CA ALA A 248 10.98 12.48 -6.92
C ALA A 248 11.69 11.18 -6.51
N SER A 249 12.92 11.30 -6.01
CA SER A 249 13.74 10.16 -5.58
C SER A 249 13.48 9.78 -4.11
N GLY A 250 13.77 8.53 -3.75
CA GLY A 250 13.56 7.96 -2.42
C GLY A 250 12.25 7.19 -2.29
N HIS A 251 11.98 6.67 -1.09
CA HIS A 251 10.81 5.82 -0.82
C HIS A 251 9.71 6.62 -0.14
N PHE A 252 8.51 6.59 -0.73
CA PHE A 252 7.31 7.21 -0.17
C PHE A 252 6.50 6.23 0.68
N CYS A 253 7.09 5.10 1.06
CA CYS A 253 6.53 4.11 1.98
C CYS A 253 5.09 3.70 1.62
N ALA A 254 4.07 4.10 2.40
CA ALA A 254 2.68 3.77 2.08
C ALA A 254 2.20 4.34 0.74
N ALA A 255 2.79 5.45 0.29
CA ALA A 255 2.44 6.12 -0.97
C ALA A 255 3.18 5.58 -2.21
N ASP A 256 4.20 4.73 -2.04
CA ASP A 256 4.96 4.16 -3.17
C ASP A 256 4.06 3.36 -4.13
N THR A 257 3.25 2.46 -3.56
CA THR A 257 2.38 1.58 -4.33
C THR A 257 1.35 2.35 -5.15
N PRO A 258 0.49 3.22 -4.56
CA PRO A 258 -0.49 3.98 -5.33
C PRO A 258 0.15 4.95 -6.33
N ALA A 259 1.26 5.64 -5.97
CA ALA A 259 1.92 6.57 -6.88
C ALA A 259 2.48 5.87 -8.13
N ARG A 260 3.08 4.69 -7.96
CA ARG A 260 3.67 3.93 -9.07
C ARG A 260 2.62 3.21 -9.90
N LEU A 261 1.51 2.79 -9.28
CA LEU A 261 0.36 2.27 -10.01
C LEU A 261 -0.21 3.36 -10.91
N ASP A 262 -0.47 4.56 -10.37
CA ASP A 262 -0.94 5.71 -11.12
C ASP A 262 -0.01 6.09 -12.30
N ALA A 263 1.31 6.11 -12.06
CA ALA A 263 2.29 6.31 -13.12
C ALA A 263 2.26 5.22 -14.21
N LEU A 264 2.14 3.94 -13.82
CA LEU A 264 2.01 2.83 -14.77
C LEU A 264 0.74 2.99 -15.61
N LEU A 265 -0.41 3.20 -14.96
CA LEU A 265 -1.71 3.27 -15.64
C LEU A 265 -1.82 4.46 -16.60
N ARG A 266 -1.14 5.58 -16.34
CA ARG A 266 -1.04 6.70 -17.30
C ARG A 266 -0.09 6.44 -18.46
N SER A 267 0.82 5.49 -18.33
CA SER A 267 1.85 5.20 -19.34
C SER A 267 1.47 4.12 -20.34
N ILE A 268 0.34 3.44 -20.13
CA ILE A 268 -0.11 2.31 -20.94
C ILE A 268 -1.49 2.60 -21.55
N ASP A 269 -1.75 1.98 -22.70
CA ASP A 269 -3.08 1.88 -23.31
C ASP A 269 -3.58 0.43 -23.15
N PRO A 270 -4.39 0.14 -22.12
CA PRO A 270 -4.71 -1.24 -21.77
C PRO A 270 -5.76 -1.86 -22.70
N SER A 271 -5.60 -3.15 -22.97
CA SER A 271 -6.58 -3.95 -23.69
C SER A 271 -7.46 -4.77 -22.73
N GLU A 272 -8.68 -5.12 -23.15
CA GLU A 272 -9.59 -6.00 -22.39
C GLU A 272 -8.85 -7.28 -21.93
N GLY A 273 -9.00 -7.62 -20.65
CA GLY A 273 -8.40 -8.81 -20.06
C GLY A 273 -6.90 -8.71 -19.78
N GLN A 274 -6.28 -7.53 -19.90
CA GLN A 274 -4.90 -7.33 -19.46
C GLN A 274 -4.78 -7.34 -17.94
N HIS A 275 -3.69 -7.93 -17.43
CA HIS A 275 -3.47 -8.09 -16.00
C HIS A 275 -2.27 -7.27 -15.50
N ALA A 276 -2.49 -6.53 -14.40
CA ALA A 276 -1.43 -5.85 -13.66
C ALA A 276 -1.34 -6.43 -12.24
N LEU A 277 -0.16 -6.88 -11.85
CA LEU A 277 0.13 -7.40 -10.52
C LEU A 277 1.01 -6.43 -9.75
N VAL A 278 0.57 -6.09 -8.55
CA VAL A 278 1.28 -5.22 -7.61
C VAL A 278 1.57 -6.03 -6.36
N TRP A 279 2.83 -6.07 -5.93
CA TRP A 279 3.16 -6.63 -4.61
C TRP A 279 4.03 -5.68 -3.80
N SER A 280 3.86 -5.74 -2.49
CA SER A 280 4.59 -4.91 -1.54
C SER A 280 4.99 -5.69 -0.29
N THR A 281 5.97 -5.18 0.43
CA THR A 281 6.42 -5.72 1.71
C THR A 281 6.64 -4.60 2.72
N GLY A 282 6.43 -4.92 3.99
CA GLY A 282 6.75 -4.06 5.12
C GLY A 282 7.66 -4.79 6.11
N PHE A 283 7.96 -4.13 7.22
CA PHE A 283 8.74 -4.71 8.31
C PHE A 283 8.17 -6.02 8.82
N GLN A 284 9.01 -6.84 9.46
CA GLN A 284 8.58 -8.09 10.09
C GLN A 284 7.87 -9.06 9.13
N GLY A 285 8.16 -8.97 7.83
CA GLY A 285 7.59 -9.87 6.82
C GLY A 285 6.14 -9.57 6.44
N GLN A 286 5.59 -8.40 6.78
CA GLN A 286 4.29 -8.01 6.22
C GLN A 286 4.36 -8.07 4.70
N ALA A 287 3.39 -8.71 4.07
CA ALA A 287 3.38 -8.88 2.62
C ALA A 287 1.96 -8.65 2.09
N GLY A 288 1.87 -8.09 0.89
CA GLY A 288 0.60 -7.96 0.19
C GLY A 288 0.78 -8.06 -1.31
N CYS A 289 -0.23 -8.59 -1.99
CA CYS A 289 -0.28 -8.66 -3.44
C CYS A 289 -1.70 -8.42 -3.95
N SER A 290 -1.85 -7.56 -4.95
CA SER A 290 -3.10 -7.34 -5.69
C SER A 290 -2.90 -7.66 -7.16
N LEU A 291 -3.89 -8.30 -7.77
CA LEU A 291 -3.98 -8.51 -9.22
C LEU A 291 -5.21 -7.77 -9.74
N LEU A 292 -4.95 -6.87 -10.68
CA LEU A 292 -5.93 -6.05 -11.37
C LEU A 292 -6.14 -6.57 -12.79
N GLU A 293 -7.36 -6.51 -13.28
CA GLU A 293 -7.72 -6.82 -14.67
C GLU A 293 -8.37 -5.59 -15.30
N PHE A 294 -7.94 -5.21 -16.50
CA PHE A 294 -8.60 -4.15 -17.25
C PHE A 294 -9.84 -4.67 -17.97
N ARG A 295 -10.97 -4.01 -17.77
CA ARG A 295 -12.22 -4.24 -18.50
C ARG A 295 -12.50 -3.01 -19.35
N GLY A 296 -12.59 -3.17 -20.66
CA GLY A 296 -12.80 -2.13 -21.67
C GLY A 296 -14.27 -1.80 -21.96
N GLY A 297 -15.22 -2.39 -21.22
CA GLY A 297 -16.65 -2.08 -21.34
C GLY A 297 -17.36 -2.73 -22.55
N GLY A 298 -16.82 -3.82 -23.08
CA GLY A 298 -17.40 -4.57 -24.20
C GLY A 298 -18.35 -5.69 -23.75
N SER A 299 -19.66 -5.45 -23.99
CA SER A 299 -20.85 -6.35 -23.96
C SER A 299 -21.07 -7.23 -22.72
#